data_AF-A0A1D2QZY6-F1
#
_entry.id   AF-A0A1D2QZY6-F1
#
_cell.length_a   1.000
_cell.length_b   1.000
_cell.length_c   1.000
_cell.angle_alpha   90.00
_cell.angle_beta   90.00
_cell.angle_gamma   90.00
#
_symmetry.space_group_name_H-M   'P 1'
#
loop_
_entity.id
_entity.type
_entity.pdbx_description
1 polymer ?
#
loop_
_entity_poly.entity_id
_entity_poly.type
_entity_poly.pdbx_seq_one_letter_code
_entity_poly.pdbx_strand_id
1 'polypeptide(L)'
;MSKVVVVKGKEHEAMVRRGLSELRIAPGRKKIVIKPNLIDNRPYPVTTNAKTVEGIVKYFIDKADEIIIAEGSGWCSEGTLEAFVHQGYMELAKKYNIKLTDLNEDEYEIIENPDAMILKKFELPRTLKDSYLISAPVLKRHSICKVTLSLKNMIGASILSDKGRFHFLGIDESIVDIVLREMSAWNLNISQKGSG
;
A
#
# COMPACT_ATOMS: atom_id res chain seq x y z
N MET A 1 -19.76 2.04 8.81
CA MET A 1 -20.02 3.15 7.86
C MET A 1 -18.67 3.67 7.37
N SER A 2 -18.40 3.66 6.07
CA SER A 2 -17.12 4.13 5.49
C SER A 2 -17.05 5.65 5.52
N LYS A 3 -15.92 6.23 5.94
CA LYS A 3 -15.66 7.69 5.90
C LYS A 3 -14.75 8.02 4.72
N VAL A 4 -15.08 9.07 3.98
CA VAL A 4 -14.30 9.56 2.84
C VAL A 4 -14.01 11.04 3.05
N VAL A 5 -12.74 11.43 2.90
CA VAL A 5 -12.30 12.83 2.93
C VAL A 5 -11.55 13.13 1.64
N VAL A 6 -11.93 14.23 0.99
CA VAL A 6 -11.28 14.70 -0.25
C VAL A 6 -10.60 16.04 0.04
N VAL A 7 -9.28 16.07 -0.08
CA VAL A 7 -8.48 17.29 0.10
C VAL A 7 -7.89 17.70 -1.25
N LYS A 8 -7.96 19.00 -1.57
CA LYS A 8 -7.38 19.59 -2.80
C LYS A 8 -6.28 20.58 -2.42
N GLY A 9 -5.20 20.60 -3.19
CA GLY A 9 -4.03 21.44 -2.93
C GLY A 9 -2.85 21.09 -3.84
N LYS A 10 -1.73 21.79 -3.66
CA LYS A 10 -0.48 21.59 -4.41
C LYS A 10 0.59 20.86 -3.58
N GLU A 11 0.56 21.04 -2.27
CA GLU A 11 1.52 20.45 -1.34
C GLU A 11 1.04 19.11 -0.80
N HIS A 12 1.65 18.02 -1.27
CA HIS A 12 1.29 16.62 -0.95
C HIS A 12 1.22 16.37 0.56
N GLU A 13 2.28 16.71 1.30
CA GLU A 13 2.37 16.49 2.74
C GLU A 13 1.23 17.19 3.51
N ALA A 14 0.99 18.47 3.19
CA ALA A 14 -0.04 19.27 3.84
C ALA A 14 -1.47 18.77 3.52
N MET A 15 -1.67 18.17 2.34
CA MET A 15 -2.95 17.55 2.00
C MET A 15 -3.18 16.27 2.80
N VAL A 16 -2.17 15.39 2.87
CA VAL A 16 -2.24 14.14 3.65
C VAL A 16 -2.55 14.43 5.10
N ARG A 17 -1.81 15.36 5.72
CA ARG A 17 -2.00 15.72 7.13
C ARG A 17 -3.42 16.23 7.41
N ARG A 18 -3.96 17.07 6.52
CA ARG A 18 -5.34 17.56 6.63
C ARG A 18 -6.35 16.42 6.53
N GLY A 19 -6.21 15.55 5.53
CA GLY A 19 -7.12 14.41 5.33
C GLY A 19 -7.15 13.46 6.53
N LEU A 20 -5.96 13.13 7.06
CA LEU A 20 -5.81 12.26 8.23
C LEU A 20 -6.43 12.86 9.50
N SER A 21 -6.21 14.16 9.73
CA SER A 21 -6.82 14.86 10.87
C SER A 21 -8.34 14.87 10.83
N GLU A 22 -8.94 15.11 9.66
CA GLU A 22 -10.41 15.10 9.48
C GLU A 22 -11.03 13.73 9.74
N LEU A 23 -10.34 12.67 9.31
CA LEU A 23 -10.78 11.29 9.55
C LEU A 23 -10.64 10.87 11.03
N ARG A 24 -9.88 11.63 11.82
CA ARG A 24 -9.55 11.34 13.24
C ARG A 24 -8.97 9.93 13.40
N ILE A 25 -8.07 9.54 12.50
CA ILE A 25 -7.48 8.20 12.51
C ILE A 25 -6.53 8.07 13.71
N ALA A 26 -6.90 7.20 14.64
CA ALA A 26 -6.11 6.84 15.80
C ALA A 26 -6.04 5.30 15.88
N PRO A 27 -5.03 4.67 15.23
CA PRO A 27 -4.94 3.22 15.12
C PRO A 27 -4.63 2.52 16.46
N GLY A 28 -4.34 3.30 17.51
CA GLY A 28 -3.64 2.84 18.71
C GLY A 28 -2.14 2.72 18.45
N ARG A 29 -1.34 2.69 19.51
CA ARG A 29 0.08 2.34 19.42
C ARG A 29 0.19 0.89 18.92
N LYS A 30 0.57 0.73 17.64
CA LYS A 30 0.63 -0.52 16.88
C LYS A 30 1.72 -0.44 15.82
N LYS A 31 2.05 -1.58 15.23
CA LYS A 31 2.81 -1.67 13.97
C LYS A 31 1.96 -1.13 12.82
N ILE A 32 2.46 -0.13 12.11
CA ILE A 32 1.84 0.42 10.90
C ILE A 32 2.68 0.05 9.69
N VAL A 33 2.04 -0.55 8.68
CA VAL A 33 2.66 -0.78 7.37
C VAL A 33 2.07 0.19 6.37
N ILE A 34 2.92 0.97 5.71
CA ILE A 34 2.53 1.87 4.63
C ILE A 34 2.91 1.20 3.32
N LYS A 35 1.90 0.89 2.51
CA LYS A 35 2.04 0.26 1.21
C LYS A 35 1.80 1.26 0.09
N PRO A 36 2.86 1.87 -0.50
CA PRO A 36 2.72 2.75 -1.67
C PRO A 36 2.25 1.96 -2.91
N ASN A 37 2.20 2.60 -4.07
CA ASN A 37 2.12 1.89 -5.36
C ASN A 37 3.45 2.10 -6.09
N LEU A 38 4.36 1.13 -5.99
CA LEU A 38 5.64 1.10 -6.71
C LEU A 38 5.70 -0.12 -7.65
N ILE A 39 4.70 -0.27 -8.52
CA ILE A 39 4.65 -1.42 -9.44
C ILE A 39 5.91 -1.53 -10.33
N ASP A 40 6.52 -0.39 -10.67
CA ASP A 40 7.77 -0.25 -11.39
C ASP A 40 8.58 0.95 -10.84
N ASN A 41 9.68 1.30 -11.51
CA ASN A 41 10.60 2.36 -11.12
C ASN A 41 10.31 3.73 -11.80
N ARG A 42 9.18 3.91 -12.49
CA ARG A 42 8.85 5.16 -13.18
C ARG A 42 8.39 6.22 -12.18
N PRO A 43 8.64 7.52 -12.44
CA PRO A 43 8.23 8.59 -11.55
C PRO A 43 6.71 8.74 -11.43
N TYR A 44 6.27 9.43 -10.38
CA TYR A 44 4.92 9.97 -10.28
C TYR A 44 4.51 10.69 -11.60
N PRO A 45 3.28 10.48 -12.13
CA PRO A 45 2.12 9.85 -11.51
C PRO A 45 1.95 8.36 -11.85
N VAL A 46 2.99 7.66 -12.28
CA VAL A 46 2.91 6.20 -12.42
C VAL A 46 2.91 5.54 -11.04
N THR A 47 3.84 5.97 -10.18
CA THR A 47 4.09 5.46 -8.83
C THR A 47 3.77 6.50 -7.77
N THR A 48 3.66 6.06 -6.51
CA THR A 48 3.35 6.95 -5.40
C THR A 48 4.54 7.86 -5.07
N ASN A 49 4.31 9.18 -5.17
CA ASN A 49 5.27 10.19 -4.76
C ASN A 49 5.69 10.02 -3.28
N ALA A 50 7.01 9.95 -3.03
CA ALA A 50 7.56 9.79 -1.67
C ALA A 50 7.11 10.90 -0.70
N LYS A 51 6.88 12.14 -1.16
CA LYS A 51 6.36 13.22 -0.30
C LYS A 51 4.96 12.94 0.26
N THR A 52 4.16 12.15 -0.46
CA THR A 52 2.85 11.70 0.03
C THR A 52 3.04 10.72 1.17
N VAL A 53 3.94 9.74 1.02
CA VAL A 53 4.28 8.78 2.06
C VAL A 53 4.93 9.47 3.27
N GLU A 54 5.80 10.45 3.04
CA GLU A 54 6.38 11.28 4.10
C GLU A 54 5.30 11.98 4.94
N GLY A 55 4.25 12.50 4.32
CA GLY A 55 3.11 13.07 5.05
C GLY A 55 2.38 12.06 5.94
N ILE A 56 2.30 10.80 5.51
CA ILE A 56 1.71 9.71 6.29
C ILE A 56 2.63 9.38 7.47
N VAL A 57 3.92 9.18 7.20
CA VAL A 57 4.96 8.93 8.21
C VAL A 57 4.92 10.00 9.30
N LYS A 58 5.00 11.28 8.94
CA LYS A 58 4.98 12.40 9.90
C LYS A 58 3.70 12.45 10.73
N TYR A 59 2.56 12.00 10.19
CA TYR A 59 1.33 11.94 10.95
C TYR A 59 1.36 10.84 12.01
N PHE A 60 1.97 9.69 11.71
CA PHE A 60 1.92 8.51 12.57
C PHE A 60 3.18 8.29 13.42
N ILE A 61 4.28 8.99 13.17
CA ILE A 61 5.58 8.73 13.83
C ILE A 61 5.49 8.79 15.36
N ASP A 62 4.68 9.70 15.91
CA ASP A 62 4.46 9.83 17.37
C ASP A 62 3.23 9.06 17.87
N LYS A 63 2.57 8.29 17.00
CA LYS A 63 1.31 7.58 17.27
C LYS A 63 1.41 6.06 17.10
N ALA A 64 2.50 5.57 16.52
CA ALA A 64 2.76 4.17 16.24
C ALA A 64 3.95 3.66 17.04
N ASP A 65 3.99 2.36 17.31
CA ASP A 65 5.18 1.74 17.94
C ASP A 65 6.24 1.39 16.89
N GLU A 66 5.80 1.09 15.67
CA GLU A 66 6.66 0.76 14.54
C GLU A 66 5.99 1.26 13.26
N ILE A 67 6.79 1.83 12.36
CA ILE A 67 6.36 2.15 11.00
C ILE A 67 7.29 1.43 10.03
N ILE A 68 6.70 0.72 9.06
CA ILE A 68 7.41 0.07 7.96
C ILE A 68 6.81 0.57 6.65
N ILE A 69 7.65 0.87 5.67
CA ILE A 69 7.20 1.04 4.29
C ILE A 69 7.47 -0.26 3.56
N ALA A 70 6.44 -0.90 3.03
CA ALA A 70 6.57 -2.20 2.41
C ALA A 70 5.88 -2.25 1.04
N GLU A 71 6.56 -2.82 0.05
CA GLU A 71 6.04 -2.99 -1.30
C GLU A 71 6.58 -4.28 -1.92
N GLY A 72 5.87 -4.83 -2.90
CA GLY A 72 6.38 -5.87 -3.78
C GLY A 72 6.23 -5.40 -5.23
N SER A 73 7.25 -4.78 -5.79
CA SER A 73 7.26 -4.32 -7.19
C SER A 73 7.14 -5.52 -8.14
N GLY A 74 6.36 -5.37 -9.21
CA GLY A 74 6.07 -6.44 -10.16
C GLY A 74 6.83 -6.32 -11.49
N TRP A 75 7.32 -5.13 -11.82
CA TRP A 75 7.97 -4.81 -13.10
C TRP A 75 9.32 -4.11 -12.93
N CYS A 76 9.98 -4.31 -11.79
CA CYS A 76 11.37 -3.91 -11.59
C CYS A 76 12.28 -5.11 -11.83
N SER A 77 13.34 -4.93 -12.61
CA SER A 77 14.31 -5.99 -12.92
C SER A 77 15.14 -6.39 -11.71
N GLU A 78 15.42 -5.45 -10.81
CA GLU A 78 16.22 -5.68 -9.59
C GLU A 78 15.35 -5.73 -8.32
N GLY A 79 14.07 -6.10 -8.48
CA GLY A 79 13.13 -6.20 -7.36
C GLY A 79 12.67 -4.84 -6.81
N THR A 80 12.05 -4.84 -5.63
CA THR A 80 11.45 -3.62 -5.05
C THR A 80 12.49 -2.59 -4.65
N LEU A 81 13.73 -3.03 -4.36
CA LEU A 81 14.84 -2.13 -4.02
C LEU A 81 15.10 -1.10 -5.12
N GLU A 82 15.02 -1.50 -6.39
CA GLU A 82 15.17 -0.60 -7.55
C GLU A 82 14.18 0.56 -7.48
N ALA A 83 12.91 0.25 -7.21
CA ALA A 83 11.87 1.25 -7.08
C ALA A 83 12.09 2.16 -5.87
N PHE A 84 12.52 1.60 -4.72
CA PHE A 84 12.83 2.41 -3.54
C PHE A 84 13.95 3.41 -3.79
N VAL A 85 15.02 3.00 -4.49
CA VAL A 85 16.14 3.88 -4.85
C VAL A 85 15.67 4.97 -5.81
N HIS A 86 15.06 4.59 -6.94
CA HIS A 86 14.68 5.54 -7.99
C HIS A 86 13.61 6.54 -7.55
N GLN A 87 12.72 6.14 -6.62
CA GLN A 87 11.62 6.97 -6.17
C GLN A 87 11.91 7.74 -4.88
N GLY A 88 13.14 7.70 -4.36
CA GLY A 88 13.58 8.50 -3.21
C GLY A 88 13.11 7.97 -1.84
N TYR A 89 12.72 6.70 -1.76
CA TYR A 89 12.30 6.08 -0.50
C TYR A 89 13.50 5.76 0.41
N MET A 90 14.69 5.55 -0.15
CA MET A 90 15.92 5.35 0.64
C MET A 90 16.23 6.55 1.54
N GLU A 91 16.14 7.77 0.98
CA GLU A 91 16.35 9.00 1.74
C GLU A 91 15.25 9.23 2.77
N LEU A 92 14.00 8.92 2.42
CA LEU A 92 12.87 9.00 3.35
C LEU A 92 13.06 8.06 4.54
N ALA A 93 13.40 6.80 4.28
CA ALA A 93 13.66 5.78 5.29
C ALA A 93 14.79 6.20 6.24
N LYS A 94 15.90 6.68 5.68
CA LYS A 94 17.05 7.18 6.44
C LYS A 94 16.68 8.38 7.31
N LYS A 95 15.93 9.34 6.77
CA LYS A 95 15.53 10.57 7.47
C LYS A 95 14.71 10.31 8.73
N TYR A 96 13.84 9.29 8.69
CA TYR A 96 12.93 8.96 9.79
C TYR A 96 13.30 7.68 10.55
N ASN A 97 14.43 7.05 10.22
CA ASN A 97 14.85 5.76 10.76
C ASN A 97 13.75 4.67 10.62
N ILE A 98 13.22 4.53 9.41
CA ILE A 98 12.12 3.61 9.08
C ILE A 98 12.63 2.46 8.22
N LYS A 99 12.10 1.26 8.44
CA LYS A 99 12.42 0.08 7.64
C LYS A 99 11.71 0.14 6.28
N LEU A 100 12.45 -0.17 5.21
CA LEU A 100 11.90 -0.54 3.90
C LEU A 100 11.87 -2.06 3.81
N THR A 101 10.79 -2.64 3.27
CA THR A 101 10.67 -4.10 3.11
C THR A 101 10.19 -4.44 1.71
N ASP A 102 10.92 -5.35 1.05
CA ASP A 102 10.46 -6.01 -0.16
C ASP A 102 9.56 -7.18 0.23
N LEU A 103 8.26 -7.06 -0.05
CA LEU A 103 7.27 -8.08 0.24
C LEU A 103 7.42 -9.30 -0.67
N ASN A 104 8.13 -9.19 -1.79
CA ASN A 104 8.42 -10.35 -2.66
C ASN A 104 9.45 -11.30 -2.04
N GLU A 105 10.30 -10.79 -1.15
CA GLU A 105 11.39 -11.53 -0.51
C GLU A 105 11.13 -11.78 0.99
N ASP A 106 9.95 -11.38 1.48
CA ASP A 106 9.59 -11.53 2.89
C ASP A 106 9.34 -13.00 3.26
N GLU A 107 9.49 -13.32 4.54
CA GLU A 107 8.96 -14.58 5.04
C GLU A 107 7.43 -14.55 4.97
N TYR A 108 6.79 -15.70 4.76
CA TYR A 108 5.33 -15.79 4.75
C TYR A 108 4.78 -16.91 5.61
N GLU A 109 3.50 -16.76 5.96
CA GLU A 109 2.67 -17.81 6.52
C GLU A 109 1.60 -18.19 5.49
N ILE A 110 1.36 -19.49 5.32
CA ILE A 110 0.26 -19.97 4.48
C ILE A 110 -1.03 -19.88 5.28
N ILE A 111 -1.97 -19.10 4.77
CA ILE A 111 -3.31 -18.95 5.34
C ILE A 111 -4.33 -19.56 4.41
N GLU A 112 -5.05 -20.56 4.92
CA GLU A 112 -6.15 -21.20 4.20
C GLU A 112 -7.47 -20.54 4.59
N ASN A 113 -8.33 -20.22 3.63
CA ASN A 113 -9.74 -19.98 3.91
C ASN A 113 -10.61 -20.66 2.83
N PRO A 114 -11.37 -21.69 3.23
CA PRO A 114 -12.23 -22.46 2.33
C PRO A 114 -13.34 -21.66 1.65
N ASP A 115 -13.73 -20.51 2.20
CA ASP A 115 -14.81 -19.65 1.69
C ASP A 115 -14.33 -18.61 0.67
N ALA A 116 -13.00 -18.47 0.48
CA ALA A 116 -12.43 -17.58 -0.53
C ALA A 116 -12.91 -17.96 -1.94
N MET A 117 -13.18 -17.00 -2.81
CA MET A 117 -13.71 -17.25 -4.14
C MET A 117 -12.73 -18.07 -5.00
N ILE A 118 -11.45 -17.70 -4.98
CA ILE A 118 -10.41 -18.29 -5.83
C ILE A 118 -9.16 -18.62 -5.00
N LEU A 119 -8.71 -17.72 -4.13
CA LEU A 119 -7.48 -17.87 -3.34
C LEU A 119 -7.75 -18.67 -2.06
N LYS A 120 -7.98 -19.98 -2.21
CA LYS A 120 -8.21 -20.88 -1.07
C LYS A 120 -7.01 -20.93 -0.11
N LYS A 121 -5.78 -20.82 -0.64
CA LYS A 121 -4.53 -20.66 0.11
C LYS A 121 -3.87 -19.35 -0.29
N PHE A 122 -3.28 -18.65 0.68
CA PHE A 122 -2.64 -17.36 0.47
C PHE A 122 -1.34 -17.29 1.28
N GLU A 123 -0.27 -16.82 0.64
CA GLU A 123 1.03 -16.57 1.28
C GLU A 123 1.02 -15.14 1.84
N LEU A 124 0.76 -15.00 3.14
CA LEU A 124 0.74 -13.71 3.82
C LEU A 124 2.16 -13.31 4.23
N PRO A 125 2.72 -12.20 3.72
CA PRO A 125 3.99 -11.69 4.18
C PRO A 125 3.96 -11.38 5.68
N ARG A 126 4.98 -11.82 6.40
CA ARG A 126 5.11 -11.66 7.85
C ARG A 126 5.14 -10.19 8.26
N THR A 127 5.62 -9.31 7.38
CA THR A 127 5.58 -7.86 7.59
C THR A 127 4.16 -7.33 7.75
N LEU A 128 3.18 -7.91 7.05
CA LEU A 128 1.78 -7.47 7.09
C LEU A 128 1.00 -8.02 8.28
N LYS A 129 1.45 -9.14 8.84
CA LYS A 129 0.82 -9.78 10.00
C LYS A 129 0.72 -8.81 11.20
N ASP A 130 -0.44 -8.81 11.84
CA ASP A 130 -0.79 -8.02 13.02
C ASP A 130 -0.52 -6.51 12.87
N SER A 131 -0.53 -6.01 11.62
CA SER A 131 -0.27 -4.61 11.31
C SER A 131 -1.54 -3.81 11.02
N TYR A 132 -1.45 -2.50 11.22
CA TYR A 132 -2.40 -1.54 10.64
C TYR A 132 -1.89 -1.16 9.25
N LEU A 133 -2.59 -1.59 8.21
CA LEU A 133 -2.17 -1.35 6.82
C LEU A 133 -2.73 -0.05 6.26
N ILE A 134 -1.85 0.80 5.73
CA ILE A 134 -2.19 2.02 5.02
C ILE A 134 -1.82 1.85 3.55
N SER A 135 -2.82 1.72 2.68
CA SER A 135 -2.62 1.65 1.24
C SER A 135 -2.60 3.06 0.63
N ALA A 136 -1.53 3.39 -0.07
CA ALA A 136 -1.26 4.73 -0.60
C ALA A 136 -1.08 4.76 -2.14
N PRO A 137 -2.07 4.36 -2.96
CA PRO A 137 -1.94 4.30 -4.42
C PRO A 137 -2.07 5.66 -5.12
N VAL A 138 -1.74 5.72 -6.42
CA VAL A 138 -2.06 6.88 -7.28
C VAL A 138 -3.43 6.71 -7.95
N LEU A 139 -4.27 7.75 -7.93
CA LEU A 139 -5.52 7.79 -8.71
C LEU A 139 -5.20 7.98 -10.19
N LYS A 140 -5.36 6.92 -10.98
CA LYS A 140 -5.37 7.01 -12.45
C LYS A 140 -6.78 7.30 -12.94
N ARG A 141 -6.92 8.20 -13.92
CA ARG A 141 -8.18 8.44 -14.66
C ARG A 141 -8.47 7.27 -15.61
N HIS A 142 -8.66 6.05 -15.13
CA HIS A 142 -9.24 5.02 -15.99
C HIS A 142 -10.75 5.16 -15.94
N SER A 143 -11.33 5.51 -17.08
CA SER A 143 -12.75 5.80 -17.36
C SER A 143 -13.75 4.68 -17.03
N ILE A 144 -13.35 3.58 -16.39
CA ILE A 144 -14.19 2.38 -16.21
C ILE A 144 -14.22 1.83 -14.76
N CYS A 145 -13.24 2.10 -13.90
CA CYS A 145 -13.16 1.45 -12.57
C CYS A 145 -13.26 2.49 -11.43
N LYS A 146 -14.47 2.70 -10.89
CA LYS A 146 -14.75 3.76 -9.90
C LYS A 146 -14.10 3.59 -8.51
N VAL A 147 -13.62 2.40 -8.12
CA VAL A 147 -13.09 2.17 -6.74
C VAL A 147 -11.93 1.14 -6.69
N THR A 148 -11.51 0.56 -7.82
CA THR A 148 -10.71 -0.68 -7.86
C THR A 148 -9.19 -0.48 -7.68
N LEU A 149 -8.67 0.74 -7.69
CA LEU A 149 -7.21 0.98 -7.71
C LEU A 149 -6.50 0.70 -6.39
N SER A 150 -7.11 1.06 -5.25
CA SER A 150 -6.56 0.69 -3.93
C SER A 150 -6.62 -0.82 -3.70
N LEU A 151 -7.67 -1.45 -4.20
CA LEU A 151 -7.86 -2.88 -4.10
C LEU A 151 -6.85 -3.64 -4.98
N LYS A 152 -6.55 -3.14 -6.20
CA LYS A 152 -5.45 -3.64 -7.04
C LYS A 152 -4.08 -3.45 -6.40
N ASN A 153 -3.88 -2.40 -5.60
CA ASN A 153 -2.63 -2.21 -4.86
C ASN A 153 -2.35 -3.39 -3.92
N MET A 154 -3.40 -4.04 -3.40
CA MET A 154 -3.27 -5.20 -2.51
C MET A 154 -2.72 -6.45 -3.20
N ILE A 155 -2.66 -6.51 -4.53
CA ILE A 155 -1.95 -7.58 -5.25
C ILE A 155 -0.45 -7.57 -4.89
N GLY A 156 0.13 -6.39 -4.65
CA GLY A 156 1.51 -6.28 -4.19
C GLY A 156 1.72 -6.73 -2.74
N ALA A 157 0.66 -7.11 -2.02
CA ALA A 157 0.69 -7.58 -0.64
C ALA A 157 0.77 -9.12 -0.54
N SER A 158 0.96 -9.82 -1.67
CA SER A 158 1.15 -11.26 -1.72
C SER A 158 2.55 -11.63 -2.18
N ILE A 159 3.10 -12.71 -1.63
CA ILE A 159 4.36 -13.32 -2.08
C ILE A 159 4.05 -14.22 -3.28
N LEU A 160 3.84 -13.61 -4.45
CA LEU A 160 3.73 -14.38 -5.69
C LEU A 160 4.74 -13.84 -6.67
N SER A 161 5.65 -14.72 -7.10
CA SER A 161 6.67 -14.44 -8.12
C SER A 161 6.04 -14.09 -9.47
N ASP A 162 4.85 -14.61 -9.77
CA ASP A 162 4.07 -14.27 -10.96
C ASP A 162 2.78 -13.53 -10.58
N LYS A 163 2.89 -12.23 -10.35
CA LYS A 163 1.73 -11.33 -10.14
C LYS A 163 0.85 -11.22 -11.39
N GLY A 164 1.35 -11.65 -12.56
CA GLY A 164 0.57 -11.80 -13.79
C GLY A 164 -0.47 -12.91 -13.67
N ARG A 165 -0.26 -13.91 -12.82
CA ARG A 165 -1.19 -15.02 -12.57
C ARG A 165 -2.57 -14.56 -12.09
N PHE A 166 -2.65 -13.43 -11.39
CA PHE A 166 -3.94 -12.84 -10.99
C PHE A 166 -4.80 -12.42 -12.18
N HIS A 167 -4.18 -12.03 -13.30
CA HIS A 167 -4.92 -11.72 -14.53
C HIS A 167 -5.52 -12.97 -15.18
N PHE A 168 -4.89 -14.14 -15.00
CA PHE A 168 -5.37 -15.42 -15.54
C PHE A 168 -6.39 -16.10 -14.63
N LEU A 169 -6.32 -15.87 -13.31
CA LEU A 169 -7.20 -16.49 -12.32
C LEU A 169 -8.52 -15.73 -12.11
N GLY A 170 -8.59 -14.44 -12.43
CA GLY A 170 -9.72 -13.56 -12.08
C GLY A 170 -9.24 -12.50 -11.10
N ILE A 171 -8.86 -11.34 -11.64
CA ILE A 171 -8.18 -10.29 -10.87
C ILE A 171 -9.12 -9.67 -9.82
N ASP A 172 -10.40 -9.52 -10.15
CA ASP A 172 -11.36 -8.83 -9.30
C ASP A 172 -11.74 -9.73 -8.10
N GLU A 173 -11.94 -11.03 -8.32
CA GLU A 173 -12.21 -12.02 -7.28
C GLU A 173 -10.99 -12.23 -6.37
N SER A 174 -9.79 -12.29 -6.94
CA SER A 174 -8.54 -12.41 -6.16
C SER A 174 -8.33 -11.22 -5.23
N ILE A 175 -8.67 -10.02 -5.72
CA ILE A 175 -8.64 -8.79 -4.92
C ILE A 175 -9.65 -8.85 -3.79
N VAL A 176 -10.87 -9.33 -4.05
CA VAL A 176 -11.90 -9.49 -3.02
C VAL A 176 -11.42 -10.46 -1.93
N ASP A 177 -10.80 -11.58 -2.30
CA ASP A 177 -10.26 -12.55 -1.35
C ASP A 177 -9.15 -11.97 -0.46
N ILE A 178 -8.25 -11.16 -1.03
CA ILE A 178 -7.18 -10.47 -0.28
C ILE A 178 -7.80 -9.41 0.64
N VAL A 179 -8.68 -8.56 0.10
CA VAL A 179 -9.23 -7.41 0.81
C VAL A 179 -10.19 -7.83 1.92
N LEU A 180 -11.08 -8.80 1.71
CA LEU A 180 -12.01 -9.25 2.75
C LEU A 180 -11.29 -9.85 3.96
N ARG A 181 -10.11 -10.43 3.77
CA ARG A 181 -9.25 -10.92 4.86
C ARG A 181 -8.50 -9.76 5.54
N GLU A 182 -7.92 -8.86 4.74
CA GLU A 182 -7.21 -7.69 5.27
C GLU A 182 -8.17 -6.64 5.86
N MET A 183 -9.48 -6.69 5.61
CA MET A 183 -10.47 -5.76 6.18
C MET A 183 -10.80 -6.03 7.66
N SER A 184 -10.33 -7.14 8.24
CA SER A 184 -10.21 -7.23 9.71
C SER A 184 -9.02 -6.44 10.26
N ALA A 185 -8.05 -6.07 9.40
CA ALA A 185 -7.07 -5.03 9.66
C ALA A 185 -7.61 -3.68 9.14
N TRP A 186 -7.34 -2.62 9.90
CA TRP A 186 -7.92 -1.32 9.64
C TRP A 186 -7.25 -0.67 8.42
N ASN A 187 -7.94 -0.68 7.28
CA ASN A 187 -7.38 -0.17 6.03
C ASN A 187 -7.68 1.32 5.82
N LEU A 188 -6.63 2.14 5.73
CA LEU A 188 -6.74 3.52 5.26
C LEU A 188 -6.27 3.62 3.81
N ASN A 189 -7.11 4.17 2.95
CA ASN A 189 -6.79 4.44 1.55
C ASN A 189 -6.51 5.92 1.34
N ILE A 190 -5.29 6.26 0.94
CA ILE A 190 -4.90 7.63 0.58
C ILE A 190 -4.51 7.62 -0.88
N SER A 191 -5.23 8.40 -1.69
CA SER A 191 -4.97 8.42 -3.12
C SER A 191 -4.75 9.84 -3.61
N GLN A 192 -3.71 10.00 -4.42
CA GLN A 192 -3.29 11.28 -4.99
C GLN A 192 -3.57 11.31 -6.49
N LYS A 193 -3.99 12.47 -7.01
CA LYS A 193 -4.34 12.63 -8.43
C LYS A 193 -3.16 13.18 -9.23
N GLY A 194 -2.70 12.41 -10.21
CA GLY A 194 -1.75 12.88 -11.22
C GLY A 194 -2.31 14.05 -12.04
N SER A 195 -1.55 15.13 -12.14
CA SER A 195 -1.74 16.17 -13.14
C SER A 195 -1.23 15.62 -14.48
N GLY A 196 -2.12 14.94 -15.20
CA GLY A 196 -2.00 14.74 -16.65
C GLY A 196 -2.72 15.85 -17.40
#